data_AF-A0A0T6UVW3-F1
#
_entry.id   AF-A0A0T6UVW3-F1
#
_cell.length_a   1.000
_cell.length_b   1.000
_cell.length_c   1.000
_cell.angle_alpha   90.00
_cell.angle_beta   90.00
_cell.angle_gamma   90.00
#
_symmetry.space_group_name_H-M   'P 1'
#
loop_
_entity.id
_entity.type
_entity.pdbx_description
1 polymer ?
#
loop_
_entity_poly.entity_id
_entity_poly.type
_entity_poly.pdbx_seq_one_letter_code
_entity_poly.pdbx_strand_id
1 'polypeptide(L)'
;MRALRSLALLVLTLFGGLNAPAALADSLFLVETIVFRQSEQVIPSTQQPKDDWSENARVLDSSISRVSTLNDEASKLTPENGYQILLHKAWQQSISSDDSSVAISEGQGQFGHFPVQGTITLREKRPVELDADIWVNRFDNHGSISQSERLKRTSRLSVGELTYLDGGSIGMLIRIRAL
;
A
#
# COMPACT_ATOMS: atom_id res chain seq x y z
N MET A 1 73.28 -9.46 -2.98
CA MET A 1 71.98 -9.75 -3.62
C MET A 1 71.25 -10.79 -2.78
N ARG A 2 70.12 -10.45 -2.13
CA ARG A 2 69.02 -11.36 -1.70
C ARG A 2 68.06 -10.81 -0.62
N ALA A 3 68.16 -9.54 -0.22
CA ALA A 3 67.29 -8.95 0.81
C ALA A 3 66.26 -7.91 0.28
N LEU A 4 66.02 -7.85 -1.03
CA LEU A 4 65.15 -6.82 -1.65
C LEU A 4 64.00 -7.37 -2.48
N ARG A 5 63.80 -8.70 -2.54
CA ARG A 5 62.73 -9.32 -3.34
C ARG A 5 61.48 -9.70 -2.55
N SER A 6 61.53 -9.63 -1.23
CA SER A 6 60.42 -10.09 -0.37
C SER A 6 59.40 -9.00 -0.03
N LEU A 7 59.73 -7.72 -0.28
CA LEU A 7 58.87 -6.59 0.10
C LEU A 7 57.91 -6.13 -1.01
N ALA A 8 58.04 -6.67 -2.23
CA ALA A 8 57.18 -6.32 -3.36
C ALA A 8 55.89 -7.16 -3.43
N LEU A 9 55.78 -8.23 -2.64
CA LEU A 9 54.63 -9.15 -2.68
C LEU A 9 53.59 -8.89 -1.58
N LEU A 10 53.87 -8.05 -0.59
CA LEU A 10 52.95 -7.79 0.53
C LEU A 10 52.03 -6.58 0.31
N VAL A 11 52.29 -5.75 -0.70
CA VAL A 11 51.48 -4.54 -0.99
C VAL A 11 50.34 -4.84 -1.96
N LEU A 12 50.39 -5.94 -2.71
CA LEU A 12 49.37 -6.24 -3.73
C LEU A 12 48.14 -7.01 -3.20
N THR A 13 48.17 -7.51 -1.97
CA THR A 13 47.02 -8.24 -1.37
C THR A 13 46.09 -7.34 -0.55
N LEU A 14 46.43 -6.06 -0.33
CA LEU A 14 45.62 -5.14 0.48
C LEU A 14 44.56 -4.34 -0.30
N PHE A 15 44.44 -4.58 -1.61
CA PHE A 15 43.43 -3.94 -2.48
C PHE A 15 42.28 -4.90 -2.84
N GLY A 16 41.99 -5.87 -1.96
CA GLY A 16 40.77 -6.67 -2.01
C GLY A 16 39.59 -5.78 -1.65
N GLY A 17 39.06 -5.07 -2.65
CA GLY A 17 37.90 -4.20 -2.53
C GLY A 17 36.76 -4.93 -1.82
N LEU A 18 36.43 -4.44 -0.63
CA LEU A 18 35.15 -4.66 0.03
C LEU A 18 34.06 -4.09 -0.90
N ASN A 19 33.66 -4.86 -1.91
CA ASN A 19 32.36 -4.70 -2.54
C ASN A 19 31.36 -5.33 -1.57
N ALA A 20 31.12 -4.66 -0.43
CA ALA A 20 29.90 -4.94 0.31
C ALA A 20 28.77 -4.56 -0.64
N PRO A 21 27.87 -5.48 -1.03
CA PRO A 21 26.62 -5.05 -1.64
C PRO A 21 26.02 -4.04 -0.67
N ALA A 22 25.66 -2.85 -1.16
CA ALA A 22 24.84 -1.95 -0.38
C ALA A 22 23.63 -2.77 0.08
N ALA A 23 23.53 -3.04 1.38
CA ALA A 23 22.39 -3.72 1.92
C ALA A 23 21.17 -2.88 1.51
N LEU A 24 20.29 -3.46 0.69
CA LEU A 24 18.99 -2.86 0.43
C LEU A 24 18.31 -2.78 1.79
N ALA A 25 18.25 -1.57 2.35
CA ALA A 25 17.69 -1.35 3.66
C ALA A 25 16.17 -1.32 3.50
N ASP A 26 15.56 -2.50 3.49
CA ASP A 26 14.11 -2.64 3.61
C ASP A 26 13.64 -1.82 4.82
N SER A 27 12.96 -0.72 4.55
CA SER A 27 12.51 0.20 5.57
C SER A 27 11.10 -0.19 5.99
N LEU A 28 10.90 -0.43 7.28
CA LEU A 28 9.60 -0.83 7.81
C LEU A 28 8.73 0.40 8.06
N PHE A 29 7.54 0.42 7.46
CA PHE A 29 6.57 1.49 7.65
C PHE A 29 5.29 0.97 8.29
N LEU A 30 4.68 1.80 9.12
CA LEU A 30 3.26 1.72 9.42
C LEU A 30 2.50 2.48 8.34
N VAL A 31 1.64 1.77 7.63
CA VAL A 31 0.72 2.32 6.64
C VAL A 31 -0.68 2.31 7.24
N GLU A 32 -1.42 3.40 7.09
CA GLU A 32 -2.80 3.49 7.52
C GLU A 32 -3.65 4.16 6.45
N THR A 33 -4.79 3.55 6.14
CA THR A 33 -5.71 4.02 5.09
C THR A 33 -7.16 4.06 5.57
N ILE A 34 -7.89 5.06 5.08
CA ILE A 34 -9.35 5.16 5.17
C ILE A 34 -9.90 5.28 3.75
N VAL A 35 -10.72 4.34 3.33
CA VAL A 35 -11.50 4.43 2.10
C VAL A 35 -12.92 4.84 2.48
N PHE A 36 -13.44 5.85 1.79
CA PHE A 36 -14.75 6.40 2.07
C PHE A 36 -15.47 6.80 0.78
N ARG A 37 -16.79 6.98 0.89
CA ARG A 37 -17.68 7.41 -0.18
C ARG A 37 -18.30 8.75 0.17
N GLN A 38 -18.56 9.57 -0.84
CA GLN A 38 -19.49 10.68 -0.76
C GLN A 38 -20.91 10.17 -0.98
N SER A 39 -21.75 10.28 0.05
CA SER A 39 -23.19 10.03 -0.04
C SER A 39 -23.76 11.01 -1.08
N GLU A 40 -24.62 10.52 -1.98
CA GLU A 40 -25.33 11.27 -3.03
C GLU A 40 -24.75 11.30 -4.46
N GLN A 41 -23.59 10.69 -4.72
CA GLN A 41 -23.16 10.49 -6.10
C GLN A 41 -23.64 9.13 -6.66
N VAL A 42 -24.20 9.16 -7.87
CA VAL A 42 -24.55 7.94 -8.63
C VAL A 42 -23.30 7.09 -8.76
N ILE A 43 -23.35 5.81 -8.37
CA ILE A 43 -22.21 4.90 -8.53
C ILE A 43 -21.93 4.71 -10.02
N PRO A 44 -20.82 5.25 -10.55
CA PRO A 44 -20.44 4.94 -11.91
C PRO A 44 -19.94 3.50 -11.92
N SER A 45 -20.53 2.66 -12.77
CA SER A 45 -19.96 1.34 -13.03
C SER A 45 -18.77 1.53 -13.98
N THR A 46 -17.55 1.46 -13.46
CA THR A 46 -16.34 1.71 -14.26
C THR A 46 -15.72 0.41 -14.72
N GLN A 47 -15.16 -0.37 -13.79
CA GLN A 47 -14.47 -1.61 -14.09
C GLN A 47 -14.54 -2.55 -12.89
N GLN A 48 -14.92 -3.80 -13.13
CA GLN A 48 -14.89 -4.86 -12.12
C GLN A 48 -13.45 -5.32 -11.83
N PRO A 49 -13.17 -5.78 -10.60
CA PRO A 49 -11.92 -6.45 -10.31
C PRO A 49 -11.81 -7.75 -11.13
N LYS A 50 -10.58 -8.16 -11.42
CA LYS A 50 -10.32 -9.51 -11.93
C LYS A 50 -10.41 -10.53 -10.79
N ASP A 51 -10.60 -11.80 -11.12
CA ASP A 51 -10.64 -12.90 -10.13
C ASP A 51 -9.33 -12.99 -9.33
N ASP A 52 -8.20 -12.73 -9.98
CA ASP A 52 -6.83 -12.79 -9.45
C ASP A 52 -6.33 -11.45 -8.84
N TRP A 53 -7.24 -10.55 -8.47
CA TRP A 53 -6.91 -9.17 -8.07
C TRP A 53 -5.83 -9.04 -6.97
N SER A 54 -5.68 -10.06 -6.11
CA SER A 54 -4.71 -10.07 -4.99
C SER A 54 -3.49 -10.96 -5.22
N GLU A 55 -3.33 -11.60 -6.38
CA GLU A 55 -2.32 -12.68 -6.59
C GLU A 55 -0.89 -12.25 -6.27
N ASN A 56 -0.51 -11.01 -6.62
CA ASN A 56 0.85 -10.48 -6.44
C ASN A 56 0.99 -9.61 -5.18
N ALA A 57 0.06 -9.69 -4.25
CA ALA A 57 0.04 -8.85 -3.06
C ALA A 57 -0.03 -9.68 -1.78
N ARG A 58 0.69 -9.25 -0.75
CA ARG A 58 0.60 -9.87 0.58
C ARG A 58 -0.78 -9.58 1.16
N VAL A 59 -1.53 -10.61 1.49
CA VAL A 59 -2.84 -10.46 2.12
C VAL A 59 -2.68 -9.85 3.51
N LEU A 60 -3.49 -8.82 3.81
CA LEU A 60 -3.55 -8.23 5.13
C LEU A 60 -4.18 -9.20 6.14
N ASP A 61 -3.33 -9.79 6.97
CA ASP A 61 -3.69 -10.69 8.06
C ASP A 61 -3.34 -10.10 9.44
N SER A 62 -3.60 -10.87 10.51
CA SER A 62 -3.32 -10.45 11.88
C SER A 62 -1.83 -10.24 12.21
N SER A 63 -0.91 -10.81 11.43
CA SER A 63 0.53 -10.69 11.67
C SER A 63 1.06 -9.28 11.36
N ILE A 64 0.53 -8.67 10.30
CA ILE A 64 0.92 -7.32 9.87
C ILE A 64 -0.10 -6.24 10.24
N SER A 65 -1.34 -6.62 10.55
CA SER A 65 -2.38 -5.67 10.97
C SER A 65 -2.00 -4.94 12.26
N ARG A 66 -2.34 -3.65 12.34
CA ARG A 66 -2.07 -2.79 13.49
C ARG A 66 -3.33 -2.00 13.84
N VAL A 67 -3.34 -1.45 15.05
CA VAL A 67 -4.44 -0.59 15.52
C VAL A 67 -4.44 0.71 14.71
N SER A 68 -5.61 1.13 14.27
CA SER A 68 -5.82 2.41 13.58
C SER A 68 -5.59 3.60 14.52
N THR A 69 -5.00 4.66 13.98
CA THR A 69 -4.67 5.89 14.70
C THR A 69 -5.25 7.15 14.05
N LEU A 70 -5.80 7.06 12.84
CA LEU A 70 -6.51 8.13 12.14
C LEU A 70 -7.97 8.27 12.61
N ASN A 71 -8.23 8.09 13.91
CA ASN A 71 -9.59 8.08 14.45
C ASN A 71 -10.24 9.48 14.41
N ASP A 72 -9.43 10.54 14.58
CA ASP A 72 -9.90 11.92 14.50
C ASP A 72 -10.22 12.34 13.05
N GLU A 73 -9.51 11.79 12.07
CA GLU A 73 -9.84 11.94 10.66
C GLU A 73 -11.10 11.14 10.31
N ALA A 74 -11.19 9.89 10.77
CA ALA A 74 -12.35 9.03 10.58
C ALA A 74 -13.63 9.66 11.17
N SER A 75 -13.54 10.29 12.35
CA SER A 75 -14.69 10.92 13.00
C SER A 75 -15.27 12.11 12.23
N LYS A 76 -14.56 12.65 11.24
CA LYS A 76 -15.06 13.72 10.36
C LYS A 76 -15.83 13.18 9.16
N LEU A 77 -15.63 11.91 8.81
CA LEU A 77 -16.25 11.23 7.67
C LEU A 77 -17.59 10.60 8.07
N THR A 78 -18.54 11.44 8.45
CA THR A 78 -19.87 11.03 8.93
C THR A 78 -20.94 11.17 7.85
N PRO A 79 -22.06 10.43 7.96
CA PRO A 79 -23.21 10.60 7.07
C PRO A 79 -23.78 12.03 7.09
N GLU A 80 -23.74 12.70 8.25
CA GLU A 80 -24.16 14.11 8.41
C GLU A 80 -23.30 15.08 7.56
N ASN A 81 -22.03 14.75 7.37
CA ASN A 81 -21.11 15.48 6.49
C ASN A 81 -21.14 14.97 5.05
N GLY A 82 -22.07 14.08 4.70
CA GLY A 82 -22.18 13.52 3.36
C GLY A 82 -21.16 12.43 3.06
N TYR A 83 -20.59 11.77 4.07
CA TYR A 83 -19.58 10.71 3.88
C TYR A 83 -19.98 9.38 4.53
N GLN A 84 -19.44 8.29 3.98
CA GLN A 84 -19.52 6.95 4.56
C GLN A 84 -18.15 6.29 4.53
N ILE A 85 -17.62 5.91 5.70
CA ILE A 85 -16.41 5.07 5.76
C ILE A 85 -16.75 3.67 5.26
N LEU A 86 -15.95 3.17 4.32
CA LEU A 86 -16.09 1.86 3.72
C LEU A 86 -15.04 0.88 4.24
N LEU A 87 -13.84 1.37 4.56
CA LEU A 87 -12.72 0.59 5.10
C LEU A 87 -11.80 1.52 5.92
N HIS A 88 -11.34 1.08 7.08
CA HIS A 88 -10.30 1.75 7.86
C HIS A 88 -9.33 0.71 8.41
N LYS A 89 -8.08 0.70 7.91
CA LYS A 89 -7.08 -0.31 8.28
C LYS A 89 -5.70 0.30 8.44
N ALA A 90 -4.93 -0.26 9.38
CA ALA A 90 -3.51 0.02 9.55
C ALA A 90 -2.72 -1.28 9.51
N TRP A 91 -1.51 -1.25 8.96
CA TRP A 91 -0.63 -2.41 8.87
C TRP A 91 0.84 -2.04 8.79
N GLN A 92 1.72 -3.02 8.98
CA GLN A 92 3.15 -2.88 8.73
C GLN A 92 3.52 -3.39 7.36
N GLN A 93 4.38 -2.65 6.67
CA GLN A 93 4.85 -2.99 5.33
C GLN A 93 6.33 -2.63 5.20
N SER A 94 7.14 -3.62 4.83
CA SER A 94 8.52 -3.38 4.43
C SER A 94 8.52 -2.78 3.03
N ILE A 95 9.18 -1.64 2.86
CA ILE A 95 9.28 -0.92 1.59
C ILE A 95 10.74 -0.90 1.18
N SER A 96 11.01 -1.28 -0.06
CA SER A 96 12.34 -1.29 -0.68
C SER A 96 12.25 -0.68 -2.08
N SER A 97 13.32 -0.78 -2.88
CA SER A 97 13.30 -0.33 -4.28
C SER A 97 12.29 -1.09 -5.16
N ASP A 98 11.95 -2.32 -4.78
CA ASP A 98 11.02 -3.18 -5.49
C ASP A 98 9.57 -2.93 -5.05
N ASP A 99 8.61 -3.45 -5.82
CA ASP A 99 7.19 -3.36 -5.48
C ASP A 99 6.88 -4.14 -4.20
N SER A 100 6.53 -3.40 -3.15
CA SER A 100 5.91 -3.98 -1.96
C SER A 100 4.40 -3.78 -2.08
N SER A 101 3.63 -4.85 -2.28
CA SER A 101 2.18 -4.77 -2.45
C SER A 101 1.42 -5.48 -1.32
N VAL A 102 0.38 -4.83 -0.79
CA VAL A 102 -0.52 -5.39 0.23
C VAL A 102 -1.96 -5.37 -0.30
N ALA A 103 -2.63 -6.51 -0.19
CA ALA A 103 -4.05 -6.65 -0.50
C ALA A 103 -4.89 -6.37 0.74
N ILE A 104 -5.84 -5.45 0.60
CA ILE A 104 -6.79 -5.05 1.64
C ILE A 104 -8.22 -5.39 1.20
N SER A 105 -9.06 -5.83 2.13
CA SER A 105 -10.48 -6.08 1.88
C SER A 105 -11.35 -5.87 3.12
N GLU A 106 -12.61 -5.52 2.93
CA GLU A 106 -13.60 -5.28 3.99
C GLU A 106 -14.98 -5.81 3.57
N GLY A 107 -15.74 -6.31 4.56
CA GLY A 107 -17.06 -6.90 4.37
C GLY A 107 -17.06 -8.39 4.03
N GLN A 108 -18.24 -8.96 3.87
CA GLN A 108 -18.42 -10.39 3.61
C GLN A 108 -18.05 -10.74 2.17
N GLY A 109 -17.05 -11.62 2.01
CA GLY A 109 -16.61 -12.07 0.69
C GLY A 109 -17.62 -13.00 0.00
N GLN A 110 -17.74 -12.85 -1.32
CA GLN A 110 -18.57 -13.68 -2.22
C GLN A 110 -17.76 -14.01 -3.48
N PHE A 111 -17.61 -15.32 -3.78
CA PHE A 111 -16.84 -15.82 -4.92
C PHE A 111 -15.42 -15.22 -5.07
N GLY A 112 -14.73 -14.95 -3.96
CA GLY A 112 -13.37 -14.36 -3.98
C GLY A 112 -13.32 -12.84 -4.10
N HIS A 113 -14.48 -12.17 -4.12
CA HIS A 113 -14.59 -10.72 -4.11
C HIS A 113 -15.20 -10.20 -2.82
N PHE A 114 -14.89 -8.94 -2.48
CA PHE A 114 -15.35 -8.28 -1.26
C PHE A 114 -16.04 -6.95 -1.57
N PRO A 115 -16.96 -6.47 -0.69
CA PRO A 115 -17.60 -5.17 -0.84
C PRO A 115 -16.61 -4.01 -1.01
N VAL A 116 -15.48 -4.07 -0.32
CA VAL A 116 -14.32 -3.22 -0.59
C VAL A 116 -13.11 -4.12 -0.74
N GLN A 117 -12.32 -3.91 -1.77
CA GLN A 117 -11.06 -4.64 -1.98
C GLN A 117 -10.06 -3.84 -2.77
N GLY A 118 -8.79 -4.20 -2.70
CA GLY A 118 -7.79 -3.64 -3.58
C GLY A 118 -6.37 -3.83 -3.10
N THR A 119 -5.43 -3.28 -3.86
CA THR A 119 -4.00 -3.36 -3.57
C THR A 119 -3.42 -1.98 -3.32
N ILE A 120 -2.50 -1.93 -2.36
CA ILE A 120 -1.68 -0.77 -2.05
C ILE A 120 -0.23 -1.18 -2.27
N THR A 121 0.36 -0.66 -3.33
CA THR A 121 1.76 -0.91 -3.69
C THR A 121 2.60 0.31 -3.34
N LEU A 122 3.69 0.10 -2.60
CA LEU A 122 4.64 1.13 -2.20
C LEU A 122 6.03 0.78 -2.72
N ARG A 123 6.75 1.81 -3.16
CA ARG A 123 8.16 1.73 -3.57
C ARG A 123 8.98 2.79 -2.87
N GLU A 124 10.17 2.42 -2.40
CA GLU A 124 11.13 3.32 -1.78
C GLU A 124 11.76 4.24 -2.83
N LYS A 125 11.00 5.25 -3.20
CA LYS A 125 11.49 6.47 -3.85
C LYS A 125 11.53 7.58 -2.81
N ARG A 126 12.14 8.72 -3.15
CA ARG A 126 12.17 9.89 -2.26
C ARG A 126 11.50 11.07 -2.97
N PRO A 127 10.24 11.40 -2.64
CA PRO A 127 9.31 10.76 -1.68
C PRO A 127 8.82 9.36 -2.11
N VAL A 128 8.26 8.59 -1.16
CA VAL A 128 7.76 7.21 -1.38
C VAL A 128 6.69 7.24 -2.46
N GLU A 129 6.76 6.32 -3.42
CA GLU A 129 5.76 6.22 -4.46
C GLU A 129 4.67 5.23 -4.06
N LEU A 130 3.42 5.64 -4.24
CA LEU A 130 2.23 4.84 -3.99
C LEU A 130 1.53 4.56 -5.31
N ASP A 131 1.15 3.30 -5.54
CA ASP A 131 0.06 2.92 -6.44
C ASP A 131 -1.07 2.30 -5.62
N ALA A 132 -2.26 2.90 -5.72
CA ALA A 132 -3.48 2.39 -5.13
C ALA A 132 -4.44 1.93 -6.23
N ASP A 133 -4.99 0.73 -6.07
CA ASP A 133 -5.96 0.13 -6.97
C ASP A 133 -7.10 -0.50 -6.15
N ILE A 134 -8.16 0.26 -5.93
CA ILE A 134 -9.25 -0.07 -5.01
C ILE A 134 -10.56 -0.19 -5.77
N TRP A 135 -11.36 -1.20 -5.41
CA TRP A 135 -12.71 -1.42 -5.89
C TRP A 135 -13.71 -1.36 -4.74
N VAL A 136 -14.85 -0.72 -5.00
CA VAL A 136 -16.04 -0.75 -4.15
C VAL A 136 -17.14 -1.45 -4.93
N ASN A 137 -17.52 -2.64 -4.45
CA ASN A 137 -18.41 -3.57 -5.13
C ASN A 137 -19.78 -3.61 -4.46
N ARG A 138 -20.83 -3.64 -5.28
CA ARG A 138 -22.18 -4.06 -4.86
C ARG A 138 -22.45 -5.43 -5.45
N PHE A 139 -22.96 -6.32 -4.60
CA PHE A 139 -23.39 -7.65 -5.01
C PHE A 139 -24.90 -7.67 -5.23
N ASP A 140 -25.35 -8.49 -6.17
CA ASP A 140 -26.76 -8.86 -6.28
C ASP A 140 -27.14 -9.98 -5.29
N ASN A 141 -28.40 -10.39 -5.34
CA ASN A 141 -28.94 -11.45 -4.48
C ASN A 141 -28.33 -12.84 -4.76
N HIS A 142 -27.60 -13.00 -5.86
CA HIS A 142 -26.92 -14.24 -6.24
C HIS A 142 -25.43 -14.21 -5.91
N GLY A 143 -24.93 -13.10 -5.35
CA GLY A 143 -23.53 -12.92 -4.98
C GLY A 143 -22.62 -12.52 -6.14
N SER A 144 -23.17 -12.19 -7.31
CA SER A 144 -22.40 -11.64 -8.42
C SER A 144 -22.22 -10.13 -8.26
N ILE A 145 -21.11 -9.58 -8.75
CA ILE A 145 -20.89 -8.13 -8.75
C ILE A 145 -21.88 -7.48 -9.73
N SER A 146 -22.83 -6.73 -9.19
CA SER A 146 -23.82 -5.99 -9.98
C SER A 146 -23.29 -4.62 -10.40
N GLN A 147 -22.49 -3.98 -9.53
CA GLN A 147 -21.83 -2.70 -9.80
C GLN A 147 -20.46 -2.63 -9.12
N SER A 148 -19.50 -2.02 -9.80
CA SER A 148 -18.14 -1.83 -9.29
C SER A 148 -17.62 -0.47 -9.67
N GLU A 149 -17.12 0.24 -8.67
CA GLU A 149 -16.42 1.51 -8.83
C GLU A 149 -14.95 1.33 -8.47
N ARG A 150 -14.05 1.87 -9.31
CA ARG A 150 -12.61 1.70 -9.19
C ARG A 150 -11.90 3.03 -8.96
N LEU A 151 -11.09 3.11 -7.89
CA LEU A 151 -10.10 4.16 -7.67
C LEU A 151 -8.73 3.59 -8.02
N LYS A 152 -8.14 4.10 -9.11
CA LYS A 152 -6.76 3.81 -9.49
C LYS A 152 -5.95 5.09 -9.51
N ARG A 153 -4.98 5.21 -8.60
CA ARG A 153 -4.19 6.43 -8.42
C ARG A 153 -2.74 6.11 -8.08
N THR A 154 -1.85 6.86 -8.71
CA THR A 154 -0.44 6.94 -8.32
C THR A 154 -0.22 8.26 -7.59
N SER A 155 0.52 8.24 -6.49
CA SER A 155 0.83 9.44 -5.71
C SER A 155 2.22 9.36 -5.09
N ARG A 156 2.70 10.49 -4.57
CA ARG A 156 3.94 10.61 -3.83
C ARG A 156 3.61 10.90 -2.38
N LEU A 157 4.07 10.05 -1.47
CA LEU A 157 3.80 10.14 -0.05
C LEU A 157 5.01 10.70 0.70
N SER A 158 4.79 11.79 1.41
CA SER A 158 5.71 12.25 2.45
C SER A 158 5.48 11.46 3.72
N VAL A 159 6.56 11.13 4.44
CA VAL A 159 6.46 10.44 5.72
C VAL A 159 5.81 11.34 6.75
N GLY A 160 4.77 10.84 7.43
CA GLY A 160 4.03 11.55 8.47
C GLY A 160 2.86 12.39 7.96
N GLU A 161 2.77 12.67 6.65
CA GLU A 161 1.70 13.48 6.08
C GLU A 161 0.49 12.63 5.69
N LEU A 162 -0.70 13.19 5.90
CA LEU A 162 -1.96 12.60 5.42
C LEU A 162 -2.18 13.02 3.97
N THR A 163 -2.28 12.04 3.08
CA THR A 163 -2.49 12.26 1.65
C THR A 163 -3.91 11.87 1.26
N TYR A 164 -4.60 12.75 0.53
CA TYR A 164 -5.91 12.47 -0.07
C TYR A 164 -5.76 12.05 -1.53
N LEU A 165 -6.41 10.94 -1.91
CA LEU A 165 -6.56 10.51 -3.30
C LEU A 165 -8.02 10.60 -3.72
N ASP A 166 -8.26 11.32 -4.81
CA ASP A 166 -9.60 11.53 -5.36
C ASP A 166 -9.96 10.48 -6.41
N GLY A 167 -11.06 9.74 -6.18
CA GLY A 167 -11.65 8.79 -7.11
C GLY A 167 -13.01 9.24 -7.67
N GLY A 168 -13.42 10.51 -7.48
CA GLY A 168 -14.74 10.99 -7.85
C GLY A 168 -15.74 10.78 -6.71
N SER A 169 -16.46 9.66 -6.70
CA SER A 169 -17.44 9.36 -5.65
C SER A 169 -16.86 8.60 -4.46
N ILE A 170 -15.68 8.01 -4.65
CA ILE A 170 -14.87 7.37 -3.63
C ILE A 170 -13.59 8.16 -3.41
N GLY A 171 -13.19 8.28 -2.14
CA GLY A 171 -11.97 8.93 -1.71
C GLY A 171 -11.13 7.98 -0.87
N MET A 172 -9.82 8.22 -0.84
CA MET A 172 -8.90 7.53 0.06
C MET A 172 -8.02 8.53 0.80
N LEU A 173 -7.95 8.39 2.13
CA LEU A 173 -6.93 9.02 2.95
C LEU A 173 -5.86 7.98 3.27
N ILE A 174 -4.59 8.32 3.11
CA ILE A 174 -3.48 7.42 3.43
C ILE A 174 -2.34 8.17 4.12
N ARG A 175 -1.74 7.55 5.14
CA ARG A 175 -0.55 8.06 5.82
C ARG A 175 0.46 6.92 6.01
N ILE A 176 1.74 7.26 5.85
CA ILE A 176 2.86 6.37 6.18
C ILE A 176 3.71 6.96 7.31
N ARG A 177 4.21 6.10 8.20
CA ARG A 177 5.17 6.47 9.26
C ARG A 177 6.28 5.44 9.31
N ALA A 178 7.54 5.88 9.40
CA ALA A 178 8.64 4.96 9.67
C ALA A 178 8.50 4.35 11.07
N LEU A 179 8.94 3.09 11.22
CA LEU A 179 8.94 2.35 12.49
C LEU A 179 10.36 2.17 13.04
#